data_AF-A0A8C5UAR7-F1
#
_entry.id   AF-A0A8C5UAR7-F1
#
_cell.length_a   1.000
_cell.length_b   1.000
_cell.length_c   1.000
_cell.angle_alpha   90.00
_cell.angle_beta   90.00
_cell.angle_gamma   90.00
#
_symmetry.space_group_name_H-M   'P 1'
#
loop_
_entity.id
_entity.type
_entity.pdbx_description
1 polymer ?
#
loop_
_entity_poly.entity_id
_entity_poly.type
_entity_poly.pdbx_seq_one_letter_code
_entity_poly.pdbx_strand_id
1 'polypeptide(L)'
;EILNPGYSCQLLWGTSWCQGNRLPYFTNYFFDTYLLINEDTPVGSSVTQLLARDLDNDPLVFGVVGEEASRFFAVESLTGVVWLRQPLDRETKSEFTVEFSVSDSQGGRGVTPKTQPPAGTVNIQVGDVNDNAPTFHNQPYSVRIPENTPVGTPIFIVNATDPDQGAGGSVLYSFQPPSEFFAIDSGRGIVTVTRELDYEVTQAYQLQVNATDQDKNKPLSTLANLAIIITDVQDMDPIFINLPYSTNIYENSPPGTTVRMITAIDQDKGRPRGIGYTIVSGNTNSIFALDYISGALTLNGPLDRENPFYSNGFILTVKATELNDDRTPSDATVTTTFNILVIDLNDNAPEFNSSEYSVAITELAQVGFALPLFIQVQDKDELMGNKTSPPPCPNLQNPGGSIKMCIF
;
A
#
# COMPACT_ATOMS: atom_id res chain seq x y z
N GLU A 1 59.83 -52.26 -61.57
CA GLU A 1 58.84 -51.19 -61.37
C GLU A 1 58.32 -51.28 -59.95
N ILE A 2 58.64 -50.30 -59.11
CA ILE A 2 57.97 -50.13 -57.82
C ILE A 2 56.73 -49.30 -58.16
N LEU A 3 55.58 -49.95 -58.29
CA LEU A 3 54.30 -49.26 -58.41
C LEU A 3 54.04 -48.58 -57.06
N ASN A 4 54.03 -47.25 -57.06
CA ASN A 4 53.54 -46.47 -55.92
C ASN A 4 52.09 -46.90 -55.63
N PRO A 5 51.76 -47.35 -54.40
CA PRO A 5 50.39 -47.70 -54.06
C PRO A 5 49.61 -46.39 -53.93
N GLY A 6 48.81 -46.06 -54.95
CA GLY A 6 48.02 -44.83 -54.98
C GLY A 6 47.72 -44.27 -56.38
N TYR A 7 48.21 -44.90 -57.44
CA TYR A 7 47.91 -44.51 -58.82
C TYR A 7 47.25 -45.67 -59.56
N SER A 8 46.04 -45.46 -60.09
CA SER A 8 45.51 -46.33 -61.14
C SER A 8 46.04 -45.81 -62.47
N CYS A 9 46.77 -46.64 -63.22
CA CYS A 9 47.29 -46.27 -64.53
C CYS A 9 46.61 -47.14 -65.58
N GLN A 10 45.89 -46.53 -66.52
CA GLN A 10 45.39 -47.21 -67.71
C GLN A 10 46.38 -47.00 -68.86
N LEU A 11 46.72 -48.09 -69.54
CA LEU A 11 47.59 -48.09 -70.71
C LEU A 11 46.71 -48.11 -71.96
N LEU A 12 46.54 -46.93 -72.56
CA LEU A 12 45.91 -46.77 -73.87
C LEU A 12 46.94 -46.13 -74.80
N TRP A 13 47.30 -46.86 -75.86
CA TRP A 13 48.07 -46.36 -77.00
C TRP A 13 49.45 -45.78 -76.65
N GLY A 14 50.19 -46.43 -75.75
CA GLY A 14 51.61 -46.14 -75.50
C GLY A 14 51.90 -44.91 -74.63
N THR A 15 50.88 -44.26 -74.07
CA THR A 15 51.05 -43.22 -73.03
C THR A 15 50.40 -43.68 -71.72
N SER A 16 51.19 -43.76 -70.65
CA SER A 16 50.69 -44.03 -69.29
C SER A 16 50.11 -42.75 -68.69
N TRP A 17 48.79 -42.73 -68.45
CA TRP A 17 48.16 -41.70 -67.63
C TRP A 17 47.97 -42.26 -66.23
N CYS A 18 48.69 -41.71 -65.26
CA CYS A 18 48.51 -42.02 -63.85
C CYS A 18 47.75 -40.85 -63.23
N GLN A 19 46.45 -41.03 -62.97
CA GLN A 19 45.71 -40.09 -62.14
C GLN A 19 46.08 -40.37 -60.69
N GLY A 20 46.62 -39.36 -59.99
CA GLY A 20 46.81 -39.45 -58.55
C GLY A 20 45.48 -39.27 -57.84
N ASN A 21 45.27 -40.03 -56.77
CA ASN A 21 44.09 -39.89 -55.91
C ASN A 21 43.96 -38.44 -55.40
N ARG A 22 42.80 -37.82 -55.65
CA ARG A 22 42.44 -36.46 -55.27
C ARG A 22 41.56 -36.53 -54.04
N LEU A 23 42.01 -35.90 -52.97
CA LEU A 23 41.29 -35.91 -51.70
C LEU A 23 39.86 -35.38 -51.84
N PRO A 24 38.90 -35.94 -51.10
CA PRO A 24 37.54 -35.45 -51.08
C PRO A 24 37.44 -34.04 -50.48
N TYR A 25 36.37 -33.31 -50.80
CA TYR A 25 36.12 -31.99 -50.23
C TYR A 25 34.64 -31.81 -49.90
N PHE A 26 34.37 -31.09 -48.80
CA PHE A 26 33.01 -30.76 -48.40
C PHE A 26 32.35 -29.76 -49.36
N THR A 27 31.04 -29.89 -49.50
CA THR A 27 30.21 -29.03 -50.38
C THR A 27 29.06 -28.36 -49.66
N ASN A 28 28.88 -28.60 -48.35
CA ASN A 28 27.89 -27.87 -47.58
C ASN A 28 28.30 -26.40 -47.46
N TYR A 29 27.33 -25.50 -47.63
CA TYR A 29 27.55 -24.06 -47.51
C TYR A 29 28.00 -23.61 -46.11
N PHE A 30 27.63 -24.37 -45.07
CA PHE A 30 27.91 -23.99 -43.67
C PHE A 30 29.37 -24.11 -43.26
N PHE A 31 30.24 -24.69 -44.10
CA PHE A 31 31.69 -24.62 -43.91
C PHE A 31 32.25 -23.21 -44.19
N ASP A 32 31.55 -22.41 -45.00
CA ASP A 32 31.91 -21.01 -45.28
C ASP A 32 31.13 -20.01 -44.41
N THR A 33 30.11 -20.48 -43.68
CA THR A 33 29.27 -19.66 -42.80
C THR A 33 29.16 -20.27 -41.40
N TYR A 34 28.03 -20.88 -41.08
CA TYR A 34 27.76 -21.56 -39.83
C TYR A 34 26.60 -22.54 -39.99
N LEU A 35 26.53 -23.52 -39.10
CA LEU A 35 25.38 -24.40 -38.92
C LEU A 35 24.59 -23.91 -37.70
N LEU A 36 23.31 -23.61 -37.88
CA LEU A 36 22.42 -23.24 -36.77
C LEU A 36 21.71 -24.48 -36.23
N ILE A 37 21.79 -24.70 -34.91
CA ILE A 37 21.05 -25.75 -34.21
C ILE A 37 20.38 -25.10 -33.00
N ASN A 38 19.05 -25.15 -32.90
CA ASN A 38 18.34 -24.59 -31.74
C ASN A 38 18.58 -25.45 -30.49
N GLU A 39 18.62 -24.83 -29.32
CA GLU A 39 18.90 -25.55 -28.08
C GLU A 39 17.82 -26.54 -27.65
N ASP A 40 16.57 -26.30 -28.07
CA ASP A 40 15.44 -27.21 -27.86
C ASP A 40 15.47 -28.47 -28.75
N THR A 41 16.48 -28.61 -29.62
CA THR A 41 16.63 -29.77 -30.50
C THR A 41 16.76 -31.05 -29.66
N PRO A 42 15.84 -32.02 -29.80
CA PRO A 42 15.88 -33.24 -28.98
C PRO A 42 17.14 -34.07 -29.25
N VAL A 43 17.75 -34.60 -28.19
CA VAL A 43 18.83 -35.57 -28.30
C VAL A 43 18.39 -36.77 -29.13
N GLY A 44 19.24 -37.20 -30.06
CA GLY A 44 18.95 -38.27 -31.02
C GLY A 44 18.32 -37.77 -32.33
N SER A 45 18.10 -36.46 -32.49
CA SER A 45 17.69 -35.87 -33.77
C SER A 45 18.87 -35.76 -34.73
N SER A 46 18.61 -35.92 -36.04
CA SER A 46 19.58 -35.57 -37.07
C SER A 46 19.57 -34.06 -37.29
N VAL A 47 20.74 -33.43 -37.15
CA VAL A 47 20.87 -31.95 -37.23
C VAL A 47 21.30 -31.47 -38.61
N THR A 48 22.05 -32.29 -39.34
CA THR A 48 22.45 -32.02 -40.72
C THR A 48 22.96 -33.29 -41.40
N GLN A 49 23.29 -33.20 -42.69
CA GLN A 49 24.02 -34.23 -43.41
C GLN A 49 25.26 -33.61 -44.07
N LEU A 50 26.42 -34.18 -43.77
CA LEU A 50 27.68 -33.84 -44.42
C LEU A 50 27.65 -34.35 -45.86
N LEU A 51 27.95 -33.44 -46.80
CA LEU A 51 28.00 -33.69 -48.23
C LEU A 51 29.41 -33.37 -48.71
N ALA A 52 30.07 -34.34 -49.30
CA ALA A 52 31.38 -34.17 -49.89
C ALA A 52 31.42 -34.76 -51.30
N ARG A 53 32.35 -34.27 -52.11
CA ARG A 53 32.61 -34.78 -53.45
C ARG A 53 34.03 -35.29 -53.52
N ASP A 54 34.16 -36.41 -54.20
CA ASP A 54 35.42 -36.98 -54.60
C ASP A 54 35.47 -37.01 -56.12
N LEU A 55 36.56 -36.52 -56.70
CA LEU A 55 36.65 -36.42 -58.16
C LEU A 55 37.06 -37.74 -58.81
N ASP A 56 37.55 -38.69 -58.02
CA ASP A 56 37.87 -40.07 -58.43
C ASP A 56 36.71 -41.03 -58.12
N ASN A 57 35.67 -40.51 -57.45
CA ASN A 57 34.42 -41.17 -57.12
C ASN A 57 34.62 -42.37 -56.17
N ASP A 58 35.62 -42.25 -55.28
CA ASP A 58 35.88 -43.22 -54.22
C ASP A 58 34.78 -43.20 -53.13
N PRO A 59 34.51 -44.32 -52.45
CA PRO A 59 33.54 -44.35 -51.36
C PRO A 59 34.03 -43.48 -50.19
N LEU A 60 33.11 -42.69 -49.61
CA LEU A 60 33.45 -41.71 -48.58
C LEU A 60 33.15 -42.22 -47.18
N VAL A 61 34.05 -41.89 -46.25
CA VAL A 61 33.92 -42.14 -44.82
C VAL A 61 33.94 -40.81 -44.08
N PHE A 62 32.84 -40.48 -43.43
CA PHE A 62 32.65 -39.25 -42.65
C PHE A 62 32.94 -39.48 -41.16
N GLY A 63 33.34 -38.42 -40.47
CA GLY A 63 33.61 -38.44 -39.04
C GLY A 63 33.61 -37.04 -38.41
N VAL A 64 33.67 -37.01 -37.08
CA VAL A 64 33.87 -35.81 -36.26
C VAL A 64 35.18 -35.96 -35.50
N VAL A 65 35.93 -34.88 -35.40
CA VAL A 65 37.26 -34.82 -34.78
C VAL A 65 37.19 -34.01 -33.49
N GLY A 66 37.91 -34.45 -32.47
CA GLY A 66 37.98 -33.79 -31.17
C GLY A 66 37.07 -34.41 -30.11
N GLU A 67 37.56 -34.45 -28.87
CA GLU A 67 36.87 -35.08 -27.74
C GLU A 67 35.57 -34.37 -27.39
N GLU A 68 35.58 -33.05 -27.30
CA GLU A 68 34.39 -32.25 -27.00
C GLU A 68 33.33 -32.42 -28.10
N ALA A 69 33.69 -32.23 -29.37
CA ALA A 69 32.77 -32.38 -30.48
C ALA A 69 32.15 -33.80 -30.56
N SER A 70 32.93 -34.84 -30.25
CA SER A 70 32.46 -36.24 -30.23
C SER A 70 31.47 -36.56 -29.09
N ARG A 71 31.43 -35.71 -28.04
CA ARG A 71 30.42 -35.81 -26.96
C ARG A 71 29.07 -35.27 -27.39
N PHE A 72 29.06 -34.18 -28.15
CA PHE A 72 27.83 -33.51 -28.61
C PHE A 72 27.31 -34.05 -29.94
N PHE A 73 28.19 -34.48 -30.84
CA PHE A 73 27.84 -34.88 -32.20
C PHE A 73 28.32 -36.31 -32.51
N ALA A 74 27.48 -37.08 -33.18
CA ALA A 74 27.85 -38.34 -33.83
C ALA A 74 27.67 -38.20 -35.33
N VAL A 75 28.58 -38.77 -36.12
CA VAL A 75 28.46 -38.78 -37.58
C VAL A 75 28.33 -40.23 -38.04
N GLU A 76 27.26 -40.52 -38.77
CA GLU A 76 27.11 -41.81 -39.44
C GLU A 76 28.11 -41.90 -40.61
N SER A 77 29.04 -42.84 -40.52
CA SER A 77 30.26 -42.82 -41.34
C SER A 77 30.02 -43.00 -42.84
N LEU A 78 28.95 -43.66 -43.25
CA LEU A 78 28.65 -43.93 -44.66
C LEU A 78 27.68 -42.92 -45.28
N THR A 79 26.81 -42.30 -44.48
CA THR A 79 25.76 -41.40 -44.96
C THR A 79 26.10 -39.93 -44.73
N GLY A 80 27.02 -39.64 -43.80
CA GLY A 80 27.35 -38.29 -43.37
C GLY A 80 26.29 -37.65 -42.46
N VAL A 81 25.25 -38.37 -42.04
CA VAL A 81 24.22 -37.82 -41.15
C VAL A 81 24.82 -37.51 -39.79
N VAL A 82 24.65 -36.26 -39.34
CA VAL A 82 25.11 -35.78 -38.04
C VAL A 82 23.96 -35.85 -37.05
N TRP A 83 24.17 -36.52 -35.93
CA TRP A 83 23.22 -36.76 -34.85
C TRP A 83 23.63 -36.00 -33.60
N LEU A 84 22.67 -35.37 -32.93
CA LEU A 84 22.89 -34.74 -31.63
C LEU A 84 22.89 -35.79 -30.51
N ARG A 85 23.90 -35.77 -29.64
CA ARG A 85 24.10 -36.74 -28.55
C ARG A 85 23.89 -36.20 -27.16
N GLN A 86 23.99 -34.89 -26.99
CA GLN A 86 23.82 -34.19 -25.72
C GLN A 86 22.92 -32.98 -25.93
N PRO A 87 22.13 -32.58 -24.92
CA PRO A 87 21.35 -31.35 -25.00
C PRO A 87 22.30 -30.17 -25.20
N LEU A 88 21.84 -29.21 -25.97
CA LEU A 88 22.47 -27.90 -26.08
C LEU A 88 21.79 -26.97 -25.08
N ASP A 89 22.56 -26.02 -24.58
CA ASP A 89 22.13 -24.97 -23.65
C ASP A 89 22.96 -23.75 -24.03
N ARG A 90 22.30 -22.77 -24.62
CA ARG A 90 22.91 -21.59 -25.19
C ARG A 90 23.42 -20.66 -24.09
N GLU A 91 22.71 -20.56 -22.97
CA GLU A 91 23.10 -19.78 -21.78
C GLU A 91 24.40 -20.29 -21.18
N THR A 92 24.66 -21.59 -21.34
CA THR A 92 25.95 -22.20 -21.00
C THR A 92 26.99 -22.03 -22.11
N LYS A 93 26.63 -22.31 -23.38
CA LYS A 93 27.56 -22.21 -24.52
C LYS A 93 26.82 -21.94 -25.84
N SER A 94 27.01 -20.75 -26.39
CA SER A 94 26.34 -20.27 -27.59
C SER A 94 26.96 -20.70 -28.93
N GLU A 95 28.20 -21.20 -28.93
CA GLU A 95 28.87 -21.64 -30.16
C GLU A 95 29.85 -22.79 -29.95
N PHE A 96 30.00 -23.61 -30.99
CA PHE A 96 30.98 -24.69 -31.06
C PHE A 96 31.81 -24.55 -32.33
N THR A 97 33.12 -24.71 -32.21
CA THR A 97 34.00 -24.92 -33.36
C THR A 97 34.23 -26.41 -33.51
N VAL A 98 33.65 -27.02 -34.55
CA VAL A 98 33.68 -28.47 -34.76
C VAL A 98 34.42 -28.81 -36.04
N GLU A 99 35.41 -29.69 -35.94
CA GLU A 99 36.13 -30.21 -37.09
C GLU A 99 35.50 -31.52 -37.56
N PHE A 100 35.00 -31.54 -38.79
CA PHE A 100 34.50 -32.76 -39.44
C PHE A 100 35.55 -33.30 -40.41
N SER A 101 35.70 -34.61 -40.47
CA SER A 101 36.62 -35.31 -41.38
C SER A 101 35.86 -36.03 -42.48
N VAL A 102 36.39 -36.00 -43.70
CA VAL A 102 35.98 -36.91 -44.77
C VAL A 102 37.22 -37.60 -45.34
N SER A 103 37.13 -38.90 -45.62
CA SER A 103 38.21 -39.69 -46.21
C SER A 103 37.68 -40.60 -47.31
N ASP A 104 38.52 -40.90 -48.31
CA ASP A 104 38.27 -42.02 -49.20
C ASP A 104 38.42 -43.34 -48.42
N SER A 105 37.64 -44.35 -48.78
CA SER A 105 37.69 -45.66 -48.15
C SER A 105 38.86 -46.53 -48.64
N GLN A 106 39.84 -45.99 -49.38
CA GLN A 106 41.00 -46.75 -49.88
C GLN A 106 42.07 -47.01 -48.79
N GLY A 107 41.65 -47.14 -47.53
CA GLY A 107 42.44 -47.72 -46.44
C GLY A 107 42.62 -49.24 -46.57
N GLY A 108 42.97 -49.75 -47.74
CA GLY A 108 43.26 -51.16 -47.99
C GLY A 108 44.67 -51.53 -47.55
N ARG A 109 44.78 -52.17 -46.38
CA ARG A 109 45.89 -52.99 -45.85
C ARG A 109 47.29 -52.69 -46.43
N GLY A 110 48.01 -51.76 -45.80
CA GLY A 110 49.48 -51.63 -45.93
C GLY A 110 50.00 -50.26 -46.37
N VAL A 111 49.13 -49.28 -46.60
CA VAL A 111 49.54 -47.89 -46.84
C VAL A 111 49.34 -47.12 -45.54
N THR A 112 50.42 -46.58 -44.99
CA THR A 112 50.34 -45.61 -43.90
C THR A 112 49.43 -44.45 -44.33
N PRO A 113 48.39 -44.06 -43.56
CA PRO A 113 47.60 -42.88 -43.86
C PRO A 113 48.50 -41.65 -43.74
N LYS A 114 49.14 -41.26 -44.85
CA LYS A 114 50.14 -40.19 -44.87
C LYS A 114 49.56 -38.85 -45.32
N THR A 115 48.27 -38.80 -45.53
CA THR A 115 47.49 -37.57 -45.73
C THR A 115 46.38 -37.61 -44.70
N GLN A 116 46.40 -36.65 -43.78
CA GLN A 116 45.27 -36.39 -42.89
C GLN A 116 43.99 -36.35 -43.75
N PRO A 117 42.86 -36.92 -43.28
CA PRO A 117 41.59 -36.72 -43.97
C PRO A 117 41.38 -35.22 -44.13
N PRO A 118 40.95 -34.72 -45.30
CA PRO A 118 40.54 -33.33 -45.44
C PRO A 118 39.52 -33.01 -44.34
N ALA A 119 39.94 -32.11 -43.46
CA ALA A 119 39.17 -31.71 -42.30
C ALA A 119 38.60 -30.32 -42.55
N GLY A 120 37.30 -30.18 -42.37
CA GLY A 120 36.59 -28.92 -42.47
C GLY A 120 36.17 -28.47 -41.09
N THR A 121 36.53 -27.24 -40.73
CA THR A 121 36.05 -26.62 -39.49
C THR A 121 34.70 -25.96 -39.77
N VAL A 122 33.70 -26.29 -38.96
CA VAL A 122 32.37 -25.69 -38.99
C VAL A 122 32.16 -24.91 -37.71
N ASN A 123 31.72 -23.67 -37.84
CA ASN A 123 31.15 -22.92 -36.73
C ASN A 123 29.70 -23.36 -36.55
N ILE A 124 29.38 -23.98 -35.42
CA ILE A 124 28.01 -24.32 -35.05
C ILE A 124 27.52 -23.25 -34.07
N GLN A 125 26.47 -22.53 -34.45
CA GLN A 125 25.81 -21.54 -33.62
C GLN A 125 24.59 -22.19 -32.96
N VAL A 126 24.44 -22.00 -31.65
CA VAL A 126 23.27 -22.46 -30.92
C VAL A 126 22.18 -21.40 -30.99
N GLY A 127 21.03 -21.77 -31.56
CA GLY A 127 19.86 -20.90 -31.63
C GLY A 127 19.14 -20.84 -30.30
N ASP A 128 18.77 -19.61 -29.90
CA ASP A 128 18.03 -19.31 -28.68
C ASP A 128 16.58 -19.77 -28.71
N VAL A 129 16.10 -20.26 -27.57
CA VAL A 129 14.70 -20.59 -27.32
C VAL A 129 14.30 -20.03 -25.96
N ASN A 130 13.13 -19.39 -25.87
CA ASN A 130 12.62 -18.84 -24.61
C ASN A 130 12.24 -19.96 -23.61
N ASP A 131 13.22 -20.36 -22.80
CA ASP A 131 13.12 -21.45 -21.85
C ASP A 131 13.51 -21.06 -20.41
N ASN A 132 14.03 -19.85 -20.21
CA ASN A 132 14.22 -19.24 -18.90
C ASN A 132 13.11 -18.25 -18.60
N ALA A 133 12.76 -18.15 -17.31
CA ALA A 133 11.82 -17.15 -16.83
C ALA A 133 12.56 -16.05 -16.06
N PRO A 134 12.04 -14.81 -16.03
CA PRO A 134 12.70 -13.72 -15.33
C PRO A 134 12.92 -14.06 -13.85
N THR A 135 14.13 -13.82 -13.35
CA THR A 135 14.50 -14.10 -11.96
C THR A 135 14.71 -12.80 -11.19
N PHE A 136 13.94 -12.60 -10.11
CA PHE A 136 14.06 -11.45 -9.23
C PHE A 136 15.27 -11.52 -8.30
N HIS A 137 15.88 -10.36 -8.02
CA HIS A 137 17.06 -10.22 -7.17
C HIS A 137 16.75 -9.52 -5.84
N ASN A 138 17.51 -9.78 -4.78
CA ASN A 138 17.41 -9.08 -3.48
C ASN A 138 16.05 -9.24 -2.76
N GLN A 139 15.43 -10.40 -2.88
CA GLN A 139 14.23 -10.73 -2.13
C GLN A 139 14.56 -11.07 -0.66
N PRO A 140 13.62 -10.88 0.29
CA PRO A 140 12.26 -10.36 0.12
C PRO A 140 12.20 -8.83 0.00
N TYR A 141 11.19 -8.31 -0.71
CA TYR A 141 11.00 -6.86 -0.88
C TYR A 141 10.10 -6.28 0.20
N SER A 142 10.61 -5.28 0.92
CA SER A 142 9.82 -4.47 1.85
C SER A 142 10.31 -3.04 1.90
N VAL A 143 9.37 -2.09 2.00
CA VAL A 143 9.64 -0.67 2.14
C VAL A 143 8.69 -0.05 3.17
N ARG A 144 9.19 0.96 3.89
CA ARG A 144 8.43 1.76 4.86
C ARG A 144 8.36 3.20 4.38
N ILE A 145 7.16 3.75 4.28
CA ILE A 145 6.92 5.14 3.83
C ILE A 145 5.89 5.81 4.73
N PRO A 146 6.00 7.13 4.99
CA PRO A 146 4.97 7.85 5.72
C PRO A 146 3.70 8.02 4.89
N GLU A 147 2.55 8.15 5.54
CA GLU A 147 1.26 8.34 4.84
C GLU A 147 1.22 9.65 4.03
N ASN A 148 1.86 10.69 4.53
CA ASN A 148 1.99 11.98 3.84
C ASN A 148 3.00 11.95 2.67
N THR A 149 3.43 10.77 2.21
CA THR A 149 4.29 10.63 1.02
C THR A 149 3.57 11.22 -0.20
N PRO A 150 4.14 12.24 -0.88
CA PRO A 150 3.45 12.88 -2.00
C PRO A 150 3.19 11.93 -3.17
N VAL A 151 2.05 12.12 -3.83
CA VAL A 151 1.75 11.43 -5.09
C VAL A 151 2.82 11.73 -6.14
N GLY A 152 3.27 10.70 -6.85
CA GLY A 152 4.35 10.74 -7.82
C GLY A 152 5.74 10.41 -7.24
N THR A 153 5.85 10.22 -5.93
CA THR A 153 7.13 9.88 -5.30
C THR A 153 7.55 8.43 -5.64
N PRO A 154 8.78 8.20 -6.13
CA PRO A 154 9.33 6.86 -6.27
C PRO A 154 9.75 6.33 -4.89
N ILE A 155 9.28 5.14 -4.54
CA ILE A 155 9.45 4.56 -3.19
C ILE A 155 10.32 3.31 -3.18
N PHE A 156 10.38 2.57 -4.28
CA PHE A 156 11.11 1.31 -4.35
C PHE A 156 11.48 0.98 -5.79
N ILE A 157 12.50 0.13 -5.99
CA ILE A 157 12.89 -0.38 -7.31
C ILE A 157 13.01 -1.89 -7.21
N VAL A 158 12.28 -2.62 -8.05
CA VAL A 158 12.46 -4.05 -8.24
C VAL A 158 13.41 -4.31 -9.39
N ASN A 159 14.09 -5.46 -9.35
CA ASN A 159 14.99 -5.87 -10.42
C ASN A 159 14.89 -7.38 -10.65
N ALA A 160 14.67 -7.76 -11.89
CA ALA A 160 14.69 -9.12 -12.39
C ALA A 160 15.51 -9.19 -13.68
N THR A 161 16.13 -10.34 -13.93
CA THR A 161 16.92 -10.60 -15.14
C THR A 161 16.47 -11.89 -15.79
N ASP A 162 16.52 -11.92 -17.11
CA ASP A 162 16.28 -13.10 -17.91
C ASP A 162 17.52 -13.36 -18.79
N PRO A 163 18.10 -14.57 -18.76
CA PRO A 163 19.33 -14.88 -19.49
C PRO A 163 19.13 -15.12 -21.00
N ASP A 164 17.89 -15.25 -21.48
CA ASP A 164 17.58 -15.48 -22.89
C ASP A 164 17.97 -14.26 -23.76
N GLN A 165 18.06 -14.39 -25.09
CA GLN A 165 18.40 -13.23 -25.95
C GLN A 165 17.16 -12.49 -26.45
N GLY A 166 17.39 -11.24 -26.84
CA GLY A 166 16.40 -10.45 -27.55
C GLY A 166 15.13 -10.26 -26.73
N ALA A 167 14.01 -10.78 -27.24
CA ALA A 167 12.71 -10.61 -26.61
C ALA A 167 12.52 -11.50 -25.38
N GLY A 168 13.10 -12.72 -25.35
CA GLY A 168 13.08 -13.60 -24.18
C GLY A 168 13.88 -13.02 -23.02
N GLY A 169 15.02 -12.39 -23.31
CA GLY A 169 15.82 -11.69 -22.28
C GLY A 169 15.24 -10.36 -21.76
N SER A 170 14.23 -9.81 -22.45
CA SER A 170 13.74 -8.45 -22.18
C SER A 170 12.61 -8.48 -21.17
N VAL A 171 12.88 -8.07 -19.93
CA VAL A 171 11.90 -8.12 -18.84
C VAL A 171 11.04 -6.84 -18.77
N LEU A 172 9.72 -7.01 -18.63
CA LEU A 172 8.79 -5.95 -18.23
C LEU A 172 8.12 -6.26 -16.89
N TYR A 173 7.84 -5.20 -16.13
CA TYR A 173 7.22 -5.28 -14.81
C TYR A 173 5.76 -4.81 -14.83
N SER A 174 4.94 -5.43 -13.98
CA SER A 174 3.55 -5.03 -13.73
C SER A 174 3.11 -5.45 -12.32
N PHE A 175 2.03 -4.86 -11.82
CA PHE A 175 1.34 -5.39 -10.64
C PHE A 175 0.22 -6.34 -11.07
N GLN A 176 0.11 -7.49 -10.39
CA GLN A 176 -0.93 -8.48 -10.65
C GLN A 176 -1.62 -8.90 -9.33
N PRO A 177 -2.86 -8.45 -9.07
CA PRO A 177 -3.65 -7.51 -9.87
C PRO A 177 -3.07 -6.09 -9.84
N PRO A 178 -3.50 -5.20 -10.76
CA PRO A 178 -3.14 -3.78 -10.71
C PRO A 178 -3.52 -3.15 -9.36
N SER A 179 -2.70 -2.19 -8.90
CA SER A 179 -2.96 -1.43 -7.68
C SER A 179 -3.53 -0.05 -8.01
N GLU A 180 -4.44 0.45 -7.16
CA GLU A 180 -4.96 1.83 -7.28
C GLU A 180 -4.02 2.87 -6.64
N PHE A 181 -3.22 2.44 -5.65
CA PHE A 181 -2.39 3.33 -4.82
C PHE A 181 -0.94 3.38 -5.29
N PHE A 182 -0.50 2.39 -6.07
CA PHE A 182 0.87 2.28 -6.55
C PHE A 182 0.90 1.91 -8.03
N ALA A 183 1.84 2.50 -8.75
CA ALA A 183 2.20 2.11 -10.12
C ALA A 183 3.65 1.63 -10.17
N ILE A 184 3.97 0.86 -11.21
CA ILE A 184 5.32 0.39 -11.49
C ILE A 184 5.69 0.77 -12.92
N ASP A 185 6.86 1.39 -13.10
CA ASP A 185 7.44 1.62 -14.42
C ASP A 185 7.79 0.27 -15.05
N SER A 186 7.18 -0.05 -16.19
CA SER A 186 7.29 -1.38 -16.79
C SER A 186 8.70 -1.71 -17.27
N GLY A 187 9.53 -0.72 -17.63
CA GLY A 187 10.89 -0.97 -18.11
C GLY A 187 11.95 -0.86 -17.02
N ARG A 188 11.73 -0.02 -16.01
CA ARG A 188 12.71 0.29 -14.96
C ARG A 188 12.44 -0.39 -13.62
N GLY A 189 11.24 -0.93 -13.42
CA GLY A 189 10.84 -1.55 -12.16
C GLY A 189 10.68 -0.54 -11.00
N ILE A 190 10.54 0.76 -11.30
CA ILE A 190 10.39 1.81 -10.27
C ILE A 190 8.95 1.84 -9.80
N VAL A 191 8.72 1.63 -8.51
CA VAL A 191 7.42 1.72 -7.86
C VAL A 191 7.17 3.14 -7.36
N THR A 192 6.02 3.71 -7.70
CA THR A 192 5.62 5.09 -7.38
C THR A 192 4.25 5.15 -6.72
N VAL A 193 4.06 6.10 -5.80
CA VAL A 193 2.75 6.39 -5.19
C VAL A 193 1.85 7.11 -6.22
N THR A 194 0.61 6.64 -6.40
CA THR A 194 -0.36 7.23 -7.35
C THR A 194 -1.60 7.84 -6.70
N ARG A 195 -1.82 7.57 -5.42
CA ARG A 195 -2.90 8.15 -4.60
C ARG A 195 -2.39 8.48 -3.21
N GLU A 196 -3.06 9.42 -2.56
CA GLU A 196 -2.83 9.75 -1.16
C GLU A 196 -3.00 8.49 -0.31
N LEU A 197 -2.13 8.35 0.68
CA LEU A 197 -2.11 7.25 1.63
C LEU A 197 -2.67 7.79 2.95
N ASP A 198 -3.31 6.91 3.69
CA ASP A 198 -4.02 7.23 4.94
C ASP A 198 -3.80 6.03 5.86
N TYR A 199 -3.01 6.24 6.91
CA TYR A 199 -2.63 5.22 7.89
C TYR A 199 -3.84 4.81 8.73
N GLU A 200 -4.72 5.76 9.07
CA GLU A 200 -5.97 5.54 9.79
C GLU A 200 -6.88 4.57 9.01
N VAL A 201 -6.78 4.53 7.69
CA VAL A 201 -7.54 3.61 6.82
C VAL A 201 -6.75 2.34 6.48
N THR A 202 -5.51 2.44 5.98
CA THR A 202 -4.71 1.30 5.51
C THR A 202 -3.23 1.41 5.91
N GLN A 203 -2.81 0.53 6.81
CA GLN A 203 -1.46 0.56 7.38
C GLN A 203 -0.40 -0.21 6.56
N ALA A 204 -0.82 -1.09 5.65
CA ALA A 204 0.09 -1.86 4.82
C ALA A 204 -0.56 -2.37 3.53
N TYR A 205 0.24 -2.47 2.48
CA TYR A 205 -0.13 -3.05 1.19
C TYR A 205 0.78 -4.23 0.88
N GLN A 206 0.18 -5.36 0.53
CA GLN A 206 0.88 -6.52 -0.02
C GLN A 206 0.60 -6.58 -1.51
N LEU A 207 1.61 -6.21 -2.30
CA LEU A 207 1.52 -6.21 -3.76
C LEU A 207 2.28 -7.41 -4.32
N GLN A 208 1.80 -7.92 -5.44
CA GLN A 208 2.49 -8.94 -6.21
C GLN A 208 2.98 -8.33 -7.52
N VAL A 209 4.30 -8.32 -7.67
CA VAL A 209 5.00 -7.82 -8.85
C VAL A 209 5.21 -8.99 -9.80
N ASN A 210 4.72 -8.85 -11.02
CA ASN A 210 4.93 -9.77 -12.11
C ASN A 210 6.06 -9.25 -13.01
N ALA A 211 7.10 -10.06 -13.20
CA ALA A 211 8.13 -9.85 -14.22
C ALA A 211 7.87 -10.85 -15.35
N THR A 212 7.71 -10.35 -16.58
CA THR A 212 7.44 -11.18 -17.77
C THR A 212 8.44 -10.81 -18.85
N ASP A 213 9.00 -11.82 -19.52
CA ASP A 213 9.75 -11.57 -20.75
C ASP A 213 8.85 -10.99 -21.87
N GLN A 214 9.41 -10.72 -23.04
CA GLN A 214 8.68 -10.20 -24.19
C GLN A 214 8.60 -11.19 -25.35
N ASP A 215 8.78 -12.49 -25.12
CA ASP A 215 8.59 -13.47 -26.18
C ASP A 215 7.15 -13.44 -26.69
N LYS A 216 7.00 -13.44 -28.01
CA LYS A 216 5.69 -13.25 -28.66
C LYS A 216 4.84 -14.53 -28.66
N ASN A 217 5.47 -15.69 -28.60
CA ASN A 217 4.82 -16.97 -28.80
C ASN A 217 4.55 -17.67 -27.47
N LYS A 218 5.53 -17.63 -26.56
CA LYS A 218 5.53 -18.32 -25.28
C LYS A 218 6.22 -17.46 -24.22
N PRO A 219 5.58 -16.37 -23.78
CA PRO A 219 6.14 -15.54 -22.71
C PRO A 219 6.14 -16.29 -21.38
N LEU A 220 7.22 -16.17 -20.63
CA LEU A 220 7.42 -16.72 -19.30
C LEU A 220 7.42 -15.59 -18.27
N SER A 221 6.95 -15.91 -17.07
CA SER A 221 6.83 -14.92 -16.00
C SER A 221 7.06 -15.49 -14.62
N THR A 222 7.49 -14.62 -13.72
CA THR A 222 7.71 -14.91 -12.30
C THR A 222 7.04 -13.84 -11.45
N LEU A 223 6.55 -14.25 -10.27
CA LEU A 223 5.89 -13.37 -9.32
C LEU A 223 6.77 -13.16 -8.09
N ALA A 224 6.80 -11.93 -7.58
CA ALA A 224 7.46 -11.56 -6.33
C ALA A 224 6.52 -10.75 -5.43
N ASN A 225 6.61 -10.95 -4.13
CA ASN A 225 5.84 -10.18 -3.16
C ASN A 225 6.60 -8.91 -2.75
N LEU A 226 5.90 -7.78 -2.72
CA LEU A 226 6.37 -6.48 -2.22
C LEU A 226 5.47 -6.02 -1.08
N ALA A 227 6.05 -5.88 0.11
CA ALA A 227 5.36 -5.34 1.28
C ALA A 227 5.65 -3.85 1.46
N ILE A 228 4.63 -3.01 1.29
CA ILE A 228 4.71 -1.57 1.56
C ILE A 228 4.04 -1.32 2.91
N ILE A 229 4.80 -0.81 3.87
CA ILE A 229 4.33 -0.51 5.22
C ILE A 229 4.18 0.99 5.35
N ILE A 230 3.00 1.45 5.71
CA ILE A 230 2.71 2.86 5.94
C ILE A 230 3.09 3.19 7.38
N THR A 231 3.73 4.35 7.59
CA THR A 231 4.01 4.88 8.93
C THR A 231 3.16 6.11 9.19
N ASP A 232 2.50 6.08 10.34
CA ASP A 232 1.69 7.14 10.94
C ASP A 232 2.42 8.48 11.01
N VAL A 233 1.70 9.55 10.69
CA VAL A 233 2.05 10.95 10.83
C VAL A 233 0.94 11.61 11.64
N GLN A 234 1.26 12.57 12.52
CA GLN A 234 0.21 13.30 13.24
C GLN A 234 -0.48 14.27 12.28
N ASP A 235 -1.63 13.88 11.73
CA ASP A 235 -2.39 14.70 10.80
C ASP A 235 -3.90 14.74 11.09
N MET A 236 -4.35 14.08 12.16
CA MET A 236 -5.73 14.15 12.60
C MET A 236 -5.95 15.15 13.73
N ASP A 237 -7.01 15.95 13.62
CA ASP A 237 -7.46 16.79 14.73
C ASP A 237 -8.14 15.96 15.83
N PRO A 238 -8.00 16.33 17.11
CA PRO A 238 -8.72 15.66 18.18
C PRO A 238 -10.23 15.83 18.03
N ILE A 239 -11.00 14.89 18.58
CA ILE A 239 -12.47 14.95 18.60
C ILE A 239 -13.03 14.89 20.01
N PHE A 240 -14.06 15.69 20.28
CA PHE A 240 -14.85 15.54 21.49
C PHE A 240 -15.74 14.30 21.40
N ILE A 241 -15.77 13.50 22.46
CA ILE A 241 -16.65 12.33 22.59
C ILE A 241 -17.77 12.62 23.59
N ASN A 242 -18.80 11.75 23.67
CA ASN A 242 -19.92 11.89 24.63
C ASN A 242 -20.79 13.16 24.45
N LEU A 243 -21.01 13.58 23.20
CA LEU A 243 -21.85 14.71 22.80
C LEU A 243 -23.35 14.33 22.73
N PRO A 244 -24.29 15.30 22.87
CA PRO A 244 -24.05 16.70 23.20
C PRO A 244 -23.75 16.90 24.69
N TYR A 245 -22.91 17.90 24.97
CA TYR A 245 -22.66 18.31 26.34
C TYR A 245 -23.70 19.35 26.79
N SER A 246 -24.83 18.88 27.29
CA SER A 246 -25.67 19.65 28.20
C SER A 246 -25.53 19.13 29.61
N THR A 247 -25.49 20.03 30.59
CA THR A 247 -25.44 19.65 32.00
C THR A 247 -26.17 20.68 32.85
N ASN A 248 -26.58 20.24 34.03
CA ASN A 248 -27.34 21.04 34.97
C ASN A 248 -26.50 21.19 36.24
N ILE A 249 -26.53 22.37 36.84
CA ILE A 249 -25.91 22.65 38.14
C ILE A 249 -26.89 23.44 39.00
N TYR A 250 -27.03 23.06 40.25
CA TYR A 250 -27.83 23.83 41.22
C TYR A 250 -27.09 25.11 41.59
N GLU A 251 -27.80 26.22 41.72
CA GLU A 251 -27.17 27.51 42.04
C GLU A 251 -26.41 27.50 43.37
N ASN A 252 -26.94 26.84 44.39
CA ASN A 252 -26.29 26.76 45.70
C ASN A 252 -25.11 25.77 45.75
N SER A 253 -24.69 25.21 44.61
CA SER A 253 -23.57 24.27 44.55
C SER A 253 -22.30 24.94 45.08
N PRO A 254 -21.55 24.29 45.97
CA PRO A 254 -20.34 24.90 46.52
C PRO A 254 -19.24 25.02 45.45
N PRO A 255 -18.37 26.04 45.52
CA PRO A 255 -17.16 26.09 44.72
C PRO A 255 -16.33 24.82 44.88
N GLY A 256 -15.73 24.34 43.78
CA GLY A 256 -15.05 23.05 43.66
C GLY A 256 -15.95 21.92 43.18
N THR A 257 -17.28 22.13 43.12
CA THR A 257 -18.21 21.12 42.57
C THR A 257 -17.84 20.82 41.11
N THR A 258 -17.65 19.54 40.80
CA THR A 258 -17.41 19.09 39.42
C THR A 258 -18.72 19.13 38.65
N VAL A 259 -18.77 19.97 37.62
CA VAL A 259 -19.93 20.17 36.75
C VAL A 259 -19.97 19.08 35.68
N ARG A 260 -18.82 18.85 35.03
CA ARG A 260 -18.71 17.87 33.95
C ARG A 260 -17.26 17.45 33.76
N MET A 261 -17.10 16.22 33.26
CA MET A 261 -15.84 15.74 32.70
C MET A 261 -15.87 15.97 31.19
N ILE A 262 -15.03 16.89 30.69
CA ILE A 262 -14.86 17.13 29.26
C ILE A 262 -13.83 16.14 28.74
N THR A 263 -14.14 15.45 27.64
CA THR A 263 -13.24 14.46 27.06
C THR A 263 -13.20 14.59 25.55
N ALA A 264 -11.98 14.66 25.04
CA ALA A 264 -11.63 14.52 23.65
C ALA A 264 -10.52 13.47 23.51
N ILE A 265 -10.42 12.90 22.31
CA ILE A 265 -9.41 11.91 21.95
C ILE A 265 -8.69 12.36 20.69
N ASP A 266 -7.40 12.08 20.63
CA ASP A 266 -6.64 12.09 19.38
C ASP A 266 -7.14 10.92 18.49
N GLN A 267 -7.23 11.16 17.19
CA GLN A 267 -7.69 10.17 16.21
C GLN A 267 -6.53 9.43 15.51
N ASP A 268 -5.29 9.90 15.64
CA ASP A 268 -4.11 9.22 15.09
C ASP A 268 -3.98 7.82 15.72
N LYS A 269 -4.07 6.77 14.89
CA LYS A 269 -4.12 5.38 15.37
C LYS A 269 -2.75 4.83 15.73
N GLY A 270 -1.69 5.31 15.08
CA GLY A 270 -0.35 4.79 15.30
C GLY A 270 0.25 5.31 16.59
N ARG A 271 0.04 6.61 16.87
CA ARG A 271 0.61 7.27 18.03
C ARG A 271 -0.30 8.34 18.63
N PRO A 272 -1.43 7.96 19.25
CA PRO A 272 -2.33 8.93 19.87
C PRO A 272 -1.64 9.67 21.02
N ARG A 273 -1.84 10.98 21.06
CA ARG A 273 -1.25 11.91 22.03
C ARG A 273 -2.26 12.37 23.09
N GLY A 274 -1.71 13.01 24.12
CA GLY A 274 -2.52 13.60 25.19
C GLY A 274 -3.26 14.85 24.71
N ILE A 275 -4.37 15.18 25.36
CA ILE A 275 -5.19 16.35 25.01
C ILE A 275 -5.19 17.37 26.15
N GLY A 276 -4.96 18.62 25.80
CA GLY A 276 -5.10 19.79 26.67
C GLY A 276 -6.42 20.53 26.43
N TYR A 277 -7.04 21.04 27.50
CA TYR A 277 -8.35 21.69 27.44
C TYR A 277 -8.30 23.14 27.92
N THR A 278 -8.96 24.05 27.20
CA THR A 278 -9.07 25.47 27.58
C THR A 278 -10.46 26.03 27.30
N ILE A 279 -10.91 26.97 28.13
CA ILE A 279 -12.16 27.70 27.87
C ILE A 279 -11.82 28.90 26.99
N VAL A 280 -12.48 29.01 25.83
CA VAL A 280 -12.30 30.09 24.86
C VAL A 280 -13.24 31.25 25.16
N SER A 281 -14.50 30.97 25.46
CA SER A 281 -15.53 31.99 25.70
C SER A 281 -16.74 31.46 26.48
N GLY A 282 -17.64 32.35 26.88
CA GLY A 282 -18.90 32.02 27.56
C GLY A 282 -18.80 31.90 29.08
N ASN A 283 -17.60 31.98 29.64
CA ASN A 283 -17.35 31.86 31.07
C ASN A 283 -17.42 33.23 31.77
N THR A 284 -18.61 33.80 31.82
CA THR A 284 -18.88 35.08 32.48
C THR A 284 -18.35 35.07 33.91
N ASN A 285 -17.61 36.13 34.28
CA ASN A 285 -16.96 36.28 35.59
C ASN A 285 -15.99 35.15 35.99
N SER A 286 -15.54 34.32 35.05
CA SER A 286 -14.67 33.16 35.32
C SER A 286 -15.22 32.22 36.40
N ILE A 287 -16.56 32.05 36.40
CA ILE A 287 -17.28 31.22 37.39
C ILE A 287 -16.99 29.73 37.23
N PHE A 288 -16.49 29.28 36.08
CA PHE A 288 -16.00 27.92 35.88
C PHE A 288 -14.49 27.88 35.71
N ALA A 289 -13.86 26.85 36.26
CA ALA A 289 -12.47 26.49 36.01
C ALA A 289 -12.41 25.16 35.26
N LEU A 290 -11.57 25.07 34.23
CA LEU A 290 -11.35 23.84 33.46
C LEU A 290 -9.90 23.40 33.68
N ASP A 291 -9.73 22.21 34.24
CA ASP A 291 -8.41 21.63 34.40
C ASP A 291 -7.81 21.24 33.05
N TYR A 292 -6.59 21.70 32.78
CA TYR A 292 -5.95 21.62 31.46
C TYR A 292 -5.72 20.17 31.01
N ILE A 293 -5.43 19.24 31.91
CA ILE A 293 -5.05 17.87 31.55
C ILE A 293 -6.19 16.88 31.74
N SER A 294 -6.87 16.94 32.89
CA SER A 294 -7.96 16.02 33.17
C SER A 294 -9.21 16.35 32.35
N GLY A 295 -9.44 17.63 32.04
CA GLY A 295 -10.68 18.11 31.42
C GLY A 295 -11.81 18.36 32.44
N ALA A 296 -11.49 18.44 33.74
CA ALA A 296 -12.49 18.61 34.80
C ALA A 296 -13.01 20.05 34.81
N LEU A 297 -14.28 20.23 34.45
CA LEU A 297 -14.97 21.50 34.57
C LEU A 297 -15.56 21.60 35.98
N THR A 298 -15.09 22.57 36.75
CA THR A 298 -15.48 22.80 38.13
C THR A 298 -16.02 24.20 38.33
N LEU A 299 -16.87 24.36 39.34
CA LEU A 299 -17.34 25.67 39.76
C LEU A 299 -16.24 26.40 40.54
N ASN A 300 -15.90 27.62 40.16
CA ASN A 300 -14.83 28.44 40.74
C ASN A 300 -15.36 29.59 41.64
N GLY A 301 -16.67 29.85 41.63
CA GLY A 301 -17.29 30.88 42.44
C GLY A 301 -18.74 30.58 42.80
N PRO A 302 -19.38 31.40 43.64
CA PRO A 302 -20.78 31.21 44.02
C PRO A 302 -21.69 31.43 42.81
N LEU A 303 -22.61 30.50 42.61
CA LEU A 303 -23.63 30.55 41.58
C LEU A 303 -24.95 30.98 42.21
N ASP A 304 -25.72 31.76 41.47
CA ASP A 304 -26.96 32.41 41.92
C ASP A 304 -27.79 32.66 40.65
N ARG A 305 -28.94 32.02 40.51
CA ARG A 305 -29.75 32.08 39.29
C ARG A 305 -30.41 33.45 39.15
N GLU A 306 -30.73 34.11 40.25
CA GLU A 306 -31.37 35.44 40.27
C GLU A 306 -30.42 36.52 39.77
N ASN A 307 -29.12 36.21 39.70
CA ASN A 307 -28.14 37.04 39.04
C ASN A 307 -28.44 37.16 37.53
N PRO A 308 -28.68 38.37 36.98
CA PRO A 308 -29.00 38.57 35.57
C PRO A 308 -27.94 38.05 34.57
N PHE A 309 -26.70 37.87 35.02
CA PHE A 309 -25.63 37.31 34.21
C PHE A 309 -25.68 35.78 34.11
N TYR A 310 -26.37 35.10 35.03
CA TYR A 310 -26.40 33.64 35.16
C TYR A 310 -27.79 33.05 34.91
N SER A 311 -28.84 33.88 34.92
CA SER A 311 -30.25 33.46 34.78
C SER A 311 -30.57 32.67 33.51
N ASN A 312 -29.83 32.93 32.41
CA ASN A 312 -29.99 32.19 31.14
C ASN A 312 -29.05 30.97 31.04
N GLY A 313 -28.32 30.63 32.10
CA GLY A 313 -27.25 29.66 32.08
C GLY A 313 -26.02 30.13 31.31
N PHE A 314 -25.18 29.17 30.92
CA PHE A 314 -23.92 29.44 30.24
C PHE A 314 -23.80 28.61 28.98
N ILE A 315 -23.25 29.23 27.93
CA ILE A 315 -22.83 28.56 26.70
C ILE A 315 -21.32 28.68 26.61
N LEU A 316 -20.60 27.70 27.14
CA LEU A 316 -19.14 27.69 27.12
C LEU A 316 -18.63 27.21 25.78
N THR A 317 -17.68 27.92 25.19
CA THR A 317 -16.87 27.41 24.09
C THR A 317 -15.57 26.87 24.66
N VAL A 318 -15.30 25.58 24.47
CA VAL A 318 -14.09 24.91 24.95
C VAL A 318 -13.28 24.44 23.75
N LYS A 319 -11.96 24.60 23.85
CA LYS A 319 -10.97 24.14 22.89
C LYS A 319 -10.23 22.94 23.48
N ALA A 320 -10.18 21.84 22.73
CA ALA A 320 -9.25 20.75 22.95
C ALA A 320 -8.07 20.93 21.98
N THR A 321 -6.86 20.66 22.46
CA THR A 321 -5.62 20.79 21.71
C THR A 321 -4.78 19.55 21.96
N GLU A 322 -4.35 18.91 20.89
CA GLU A 322 -3.40 17.81 21.00
C GLU A 322 -2.07 18.34 21.58
N LEU A 323 -1.40 17.49 22.36
CA LEU A 323 -0.16 17.83 23.05
C LEU A 323 1.02 17.10 22.44
N ASN A 324 2.10 17.82 22.17
CA ASN A 324 3.38 17.24 21.80
C ASN A 324 3.93 16.34 22.93
N ASP A 325 4.97 15.54 22.62
CA ASP A 325 5.62 14.66 23.59
C ASP A 325 6.14 15.37 24.85
N ASP A 326 6.49 16.66 24.73
CA ASP A 326 6.93 17.52 25.83
C ASP A 326 5.77 18.22 26.57
N ARG A 327 4.52 17.86 26.22
CA ARG A 327 3.25 18.42 26.71
C ARG A 327 2.98 19.87 26.29
N THR A 328 3.71 20.42 25.33
CA THR A 328 3.34 21.70 24.73
C THR A 328 2.15 21.54 23.78
N PRO A 329 1.31 22.58 23.60
CA PRO A 329 0.22 22.54 22.63
C PRO A 329 0.75 22.35 21.19
N SER A 330 0.12 21.46 20.41
CA SER A 330 0.34 21.37 18.96
C SER A 330 -0.63 22.27 18.19
N ASP A 331 -0.56 22.23 16.87
CA ASP A 331 -1.46 22.96 15.97
C ASP A 331 -2.81 22.25 15.78
N ALA A 332 -2.90 20.96 16.13
CA ALA A 332 -4.10 20.14 15.97
C ALA A 332 -5.13 20.43 17.09
N THR A 333 -6.28 20.98 16.71
CA THR A 333 -7.23 21.54 17.68
C THR A 333 -8.68 21.43 17.24
N VAL A 334 -9.59 21.31 18.21
CA VAL A 334 -11.03 21.32 17.97
C VAL A 334 -11.74 22.19 19.00
N THR A 335 -12.83 22.84 18.59
CA THR A 335 -13.69 23.62 19.49
C THR A 335 -15.11 23.11 19.47
N THR A 336 -15.77 23.08 20.63
CA THR A 336 -17.22 22.83 20.71
C THR A 336 -17.87 23.69 21.78
N THR A 337 -19.20 23.81 21.71
CA THR A 337 -20.01 24.52 22.70
C THR A 337 -20.68 23.55 23.69
N PHE A 338 -20.81 24.01 24.93
CA PHE A 338 -21.38 23.29 26.07
C PHE A 338 -22.44 24.15 26.71
N ASN A 339 -23.64 23.60 26.90
CA ASN A 339 -24.73 24.31 27.57
C ASN A 339 -24.79 23.88 29.03
N ILE A 340 -24.69 24.85 29.94
CA ILE A 340 -24.82 24.65 31.38
C ILE A 340 -26.08 25.38 31.82
N LEU A 341 -27.08 24.60 32.25
CA LEU A 341 -28.30 25.13 32.82
C LEU A 341 -28.12 25.27 34.33
N VAL A 342 -28.41 26.47 34.83
CA VAL A 342 -28.50 26.70 36.27
C VAL A 342 -29.89 26.26 36.70
N ILE A 343 -29.97 25.41 37.72
CA ILE A 343 -31.22 24.95 38.30
C ILE A 343 -31.53 25.82 39.50
N ASP A 344 -32.73 26.38 39.46
CA ASP A 344 -33.34 27.22 40.48
C ASP A 344 -33.64 26.41 41.73
N LEU A 345 -33.52 27.05 42.87
CA LEU A 345 -33.96 26.58 44.16
C LEU A 345 -34.80 27.67 44.79
N ASN A 346 -35.77 27.26 45.60
CA ASN A 346 -36.62 28.21 46.29
C ASN A 346 -35.88 28.83 47.49
N ASP A 347 -34.98 29.77 47.27
CA ASP A 347 -34.19 30.43 48.31
C ASP A 347 -34.51 31.92 48.51
N ASN A 348 -35.37 32.49 47.65
CA ASN A 348 -35.99 33.79 47.87
C ASN A 348 -37.38 33.63 48.49
N ALA A 349 -37.71 34.53 49.43
CA ALA A 349 -39.05 34.62 49.97
C ALA A 349 -39.86 35.62 49.14
N PRO A 350 -41.17 35.42 48.95
CA PRO A 350 -42.01 36.38 48.26
C PRO A 350 -42.06 37.71 49.03
N GLU A 351 -41.84 38.82 48.32
CA GLU A 351 -41.84 40.16 48.87
C GLU A 351 -43.09 40.93 48.45
N PHE A 352 -43.70 41.65 49.40
CA PHE A 352 -44.77 42.59 49.12
C PHE A 352 -44.22 43.85 48.45
N ASN A 353 -44.92 44.36 47.43
CA ASN A 353 -44.52 45.60 46.77
C ASN A 353 -44.72 46.87 47.62
N SER A 354 -45.36 46.75 48.79
CA SER A 354 -45.56 47.84 49.75
C SER A 354 -45.43 47.31 51.18
N SER A 355 -44.88 48.13 52.08
CA SER A 355 -44.84 47.83 53.52
C SER A 355 -46.21 47.98 54.21
N GLU A 356 -47.14 48.68 53.57
CA GLU A 356 -48.49 48.89 54.07
C GLU A 356 -49.50 48.98 52.92
N TYR A 357 -50.64 48.34 53.09
CA TYR A 357 -51.77 48.44 52.18
C TYR A 357 -52.98 48.98 52.94
N SER A 358 -53.39 50.21 52.61
CA SER A 358 -54.56 50.86 53.21
C SER A 358 -55.66 51.06 52.18
N VAL A 359 -56.90 50.75 52.54
CA VAL A 359 -58.08 51.00 51.70
C VAL A 359 -59.21 51.60 52.54
N ALA A 360 -59.87 52.63 52.01
CA ALA A 360 -61.05 53.22 52.64
C ALA A 360 -62.32 52.53 52.11
N ILE A 361 -63.19 52.11 53.02
CA ILE A 361 -64.43 51.39 52.70
C ILE A 361 -65.61 52.23 53.16
N THR A 362 -66.64 52.34 52.32
CA THR A 362 -67.89 53.01 52.70
C THR A 362 -68.71 52.17 53.67
N GLU A 363 -69.39 52.81 54.60
CA GLU A 363 -70.31 52.14 55.54
C GLU A 363 -71.50 51.46 54.84
N LEU A 364 -71.77 51.81 53.58
CA LEU A 364 -72.81 51.22 52.75
C LEU A 364 -72.37 49.93 52.04
N ALA A 365 -71.13 49.47 52.24
CA ALA A 365 -70.60 48.28 51.59
C ALA A 365 -71.31 47.01 52.06
N GLN A 366 -71.78 46.20 51.10
CA GLN A 366 -72.46 44.93 51.38
C GLN A 366 -71.45 43.77 51.48
N VAL A 367 -71.88 42.66 52.08
CA VAL A 367 -71.07 41.43 52.14
C VAL A 367 -70.74 40.96 50.72
N GLY A 368 -69.45 40.72 50.45
CA GLY A 368 -68.95 40.38 49.12
C GLY A 368 -68.50 41.58 48.28
N PHE A 369 -68.55 42.80 48.83
CA PHE A 369 -67.97 43.98 48.19
C PHE A 369 -66.45 43.80 47.99
N ALA A 370 -66.01 43.78 46.73
CA ALA A 370 -64.60 43.69 46.40
C ALA A 370 -63.87 44.98 46.82
N LEU A 371 -62.85 44.83 47.65
CA LEU A 371 -62.01 45.96 48.03
C LEU A 371 -61.23 46.46 46.80
N PRO A 372 -61.16 47.78 46.55
CA PRO A 372 -60.28 48.33 45.52
C PRO A 372 -58.82 48.34 46.01
N LEU A 373 -58.35 47.20 46.53
CA LEU A 373 -57.01 46.99 47.07
C LEU A 373 -56.33 45.91 46.23
N PHE A 374 -55.21 46.26 45.61
CA PHE A 374 -54.40 45.35 44.83
C PHE A 374 -53.10 45.08 45.58
N ILE A 375 -53.01 43.91 46.21
CA ILE A 375 -51.78 43.43 46.82
C ILE A 375 -50.99 42.72 45.72
N GLN A 376 -49.76 43.16 45.48
CA GLN A 376 -48.85 42.48 44.56
C GLN A 376 -47.68 41.95 45.36
N VAL A 377 -47.37 40.68 45.13
CA VAL A 377 -46.20 39.98 45.65
C VAL A 377 -45.30 39.63 44.49
N GLN A 378 -43.99 39.76 44.68
CA GLN A 378 -42.99 39.33 43.73
C GLN A 378 -42.08 38.32 44.40
N ASP A 379 -41.87 37.20 43.72
CA ASP A 379 -40.85 36.23 44.05
C ASP A 379 -39.76 36.29 42.96
N LYS A 380 -38.51 36.10 43.34
CA LYS A 380 -37.39 36.10 42.39
C LYS A 380 -37.10 34.71 41.85
N ASP A 381 -37.47 33.67 42.60
CA ASP A 381 -37.30 32.27 42.19
C ASP A 381 -38.17 31.97 40.95
N GLU A 382 -37.65 31.13 40.05
CA GLU A 382 -38.42 30.67 38.89
C GLU A 382 -39.43 29.60 39.31
N LEU A 383 -40.72 29.85 39.03
CA LEU A 383 -41.81 28.94 39.37
C LEU A 383 -41.55 27.50 38.84
N MET A 384 -41.03 26.61 39.70
CA MET A 384 -41.00 25.18 39.42
C MET A 384 -42.44 24.72 39.17
N GLY A 385 -42.69 24.17 37.98
CA GLY A 385 -44.02 23.85 37.50
C GLY A 385 -44.91 23.13 38.51
N ASN A 386 -45.84 23.86 39.11
CA ASN A 386 -47.21 23.43 39.39
C ASN A 386 -48.04 24.66 39.78
N LYS A 387 -49.01 25.01 38.92
CA LYS A 387 -50.10 25.92 39.30
C LYS A 387 -50.99 25.22 40.33
N THR A 388 -50.58 25.16 41.58
CA THR A 388 -51.51 24.88 42.67
C THR A 388 -52.13 26.20 43.09
N SER A 389 -53.39 26.39 42.71
CA SER A 389 -54.27 27.40 43.30
C SER A 389 -54.16 27.36 44.83
N PRO A 390 -54.11 28.50 45.52
CA PRO A 390 -54.05 28.51 46.99
C PRO A 390 -55.30 27.82 47.57
N PRO A 391 -55.17 27.03 48.66
CA PRO A 391 -56.32 26.42 49.32
C PRO A 391 -57.25 27.48 49.93
N PRO A 392 -58.56 27.22 50.03
CA PRO A 392 -59.51 28.20 50.57
C PRO A 392 -59.30 28.44 52.08
N CYS A 393 -59.36 29.71 52.50
CA CYS A 393 -59.23 30.12 53.90
C CYS A 393 -60.30 29.50 54.81
N PRO A 394 -59.95 28.97 56.00
CA PRO A 394 -60.95 28.65 57.01
C PRO A 394 -61.45 29.92 57.72
N ASN A 395 -62.77 30.03 57.88
CA ASN A 395 -63.43 31.13 58.57
C ASN A 395 -62.99 31.22 60.04
N LEU A 396 -62.31 32.30 60.42
CA LEU A 396 -62.09 32.66 61.82
C LEU A 396 -62.89 33.93 62.13
N GLN A 397 -63.95 33.77 62.92
CA GLN A 397 -64.69 34.85 63.55
C GLN A 397 -63.92 35.35 64.78
N ASN A 398 -63.67 36.65 64.87
CA ASN A 398 -63.43 37.29 66.17
C ASN A 398 -64.02 38.74 66.20
N PRO A 399 -64.67 39.17 67.29
CA PRO A 399 -65.57 40.33 67.29
C PRO A 399 -64.90 41.64 67.78
N GLY A 400 -63.70 41.95 67.30
CA GLY A 400 -62.92 43.09 67.77
C GLY A 400 -62.16 43.84 66.68
N GLY A 401 -62.89 44.55 65.81
CA GLY A 401 -62.47 45.78 65.09
C GLY A 401 -61.14 45.83 64.33
N SER A 402 -60.40 44.74 64.21
CA SER A 402 -59.11 44.67 63.52
C SER A 402 -59.08 43.39 62.69
N ILE A 403 -59.13 43.56 61.37
CA ILE A 403 -59.00 42.45 60.41
C ILE A 403 -57.52 42.12 60.34
N LYS A 404 -57.09 41.07 61.04
CA LYS A 404 -55.82 40.39 60.74
C LYS A 404 -56.11 39.39 59.63
N MET A 405 -55.66 39.67 58.42
CA MET A 405 -55.62 38.67 57.35
C MET A 405 -54.31 37.89 57.46
N CYS A 406 -54.42 36.55 57.47
CA CYS A 406 -53.32 35.69 57.05
C CYS A 406 -53.20 35.82 55.52
N ILE A 407 -51.98 36.03 55.03
CA ILE A 407 -51.65 36.00 53.60
C ILE A 407 -50.68 34.83 53.45
N PHE A 408 -51.02 33.86 52.58
CA PHE A 408 -50.11 32.78 52.18
C PHE A 408 -49.12 33.29 51.14
#